data_AF-B6VWW7-F1
#
_entry.id   AF-B6VWW7-F1
#
_cell.length_a   1.000
_cell.length_b   1.000
_cell.length_c   1.000
_cell.angle_alpha   90.00
_cell.angle_beta   90.00
_cell.angle_gamma   90.00
#
_symmetry.space_group_name_H-M   'P 1'
#
loop_
_entity.id
_entity.type
_entity.pdbx_description
1 polymer ?
#
loop_
_entity_poly.entity_id
_entity_poly.type
_entity_poly.pdbx_seq_one_letter_code
_entity_poly.pdbx_strand_id
1 'polypeptide(L)'
;MNEAKKTLTMEFIESIMDEKYTLVWVDYRESFDESRDLLQQCLEKQGCEDLWSKVEDWYEDAEEQATQEIIKELESHCIDFHDFEEEEVEAFFEEHDDEIRDEIRERDDSTTVNDLIKNTRDIPVRVEMLSNYDCINSCWLESQGGFRYKESYFGDMIDTLRLNPAKVKKALTEKGYTVYGRFPNKKYRDGKEQVSYEDFCRELENSCCGANLLTYIGLVNLRDLYDADFKIKEVIIPKGNTCGLFSSMYGGGSLIEMELKSDVRIRLDKARKDGYGFRLRLDNERSEYDCSIKHVYGVCDSFFGKQVSIVPAN
;
A
#
# COMPACT_ATOMS: atom_id res chain seq x y z
N MET A 1 -2.06 -45.72 -50.44
CA MET A 1 -1.25 -44.51 -50.17
C MET A 1 -0.84 -44.68 -48.71
N ASN A 2 0.45 -44.86 -48.42
CA ASN A 2 0.90 -45.13 -47.06
C ASN A 2 0.63 -43.90 -46.21
N GLU A 3 -0.46 -43.92 -45.43
CA GLU A 3 -0.57 -43.06 -44.26
C GLU A 3 0.60 -43.46 -43.36
N ALA A 4 1.54 -42.55 -43.16
CA ALA A 4 2.50 -42.69 -42.08
C ALA A 4 1.66 -42.89 -40.82
N LYS A 5 1.81 -44.03 -40.15
CA LYS A 5 1.30 -44.19 -38.78
C LYS A 5 1.82 -42.98 -38.02
N LYS A 6 0.94 -42.05 -37.66
CA LYS A 6 1.30 -40.98 -36.75
C LYS A 6 1.80 -41.68 -35.50
N THR A 7 3.04 -41.40 -35.12
CA THR A 7 3.59 -41.89 -33.86
C THR A 7 3.25 -40.84 -32.82
N LEU A 8 2.72 -41.27 -31.69
CA LEU A 8 2.48 -40.38 -30.57
C LEU A 8 3.84 -39.86 -30.10
N THR A 9 4.03 -38.55 -30.17
CA THR A 9 5.31 -37.85 -29.91
C THR A 9 5.00 -36.48 -29.31
N MET A 10 5.93 -35.90 -28.56
CA MET A 10 5.75 -34.56 -27.99
C MET A 10 5.51 -33.50 -29.08
N GLU A 11 6.25 -33.55 -30.20
CA GLU A 11 6.01 -32.65 -31.35
C GLU A 11 4.58 -32.73 -31.88
N PHE A 12 3.96 -33.92 -31.82
CA PHE A 12 2.58 -34.09 -32.21
C PHE A 12 1.62 -33.49 -31.18
N ILE A 13 1.84 -33.72 -29.88
CA ILE A 13 1.03 -33.13 -28.81
C ILE A 13 1.10 -31.60 -28.85
N GLU A 14 2.30 -31.03 -28.94
CA GLU A 14 2.50 -29.58 -29.08
C GLU A 14 1.75 -28.99 -30.29
N SER A 15 1.59 -29.77 -31.37
CA SER A 15 0.91 -29.34 -32.59
C SER A 15 -0.61 -29.32 -32.50
N ILE A 16 -1.20 -30.04 -31.54
CA ILE A 16 -2.64 -30.06 -31.29
C ILE A 16 -3.04 -29.17 -30.11
N MET A 17 -2.08 -28.76 -29.28
CA MET A 17 -2.28 -27.78 -28.21
C MET A 17 -2.59 -26.40 -28.79
N ASP A 18 -3.42 -25.64 -28.05
CA ASP A 18 -3.73 -24.24 -28.38
C ASP A 18 -2.49 -23.36 -28.22
N GLU A 19 -2.46 -22.21 -28.90
CA GLU A 19 -1.35 -21.26 -28.78
C GLU A 19 -1.23 -20.66 -27.38
N LYS A 20 -2.36 -20.59 -26.65
CA LYS A 20 -2.46 -20.00 -25.32
C LYS A 20 -3.54 -20.67 -24.49
N TYR A 21 -3.28 -20.82 -23.21
CA TYR A 21 -4.26 -21.28 -22.22
C TYR A 21 -4.48 -20.19 -21.17
N THR A 22 -5.73 -19.95 -20.80
CA THR A 22 -6.04 -19.16 -19.60
C THR A 22 -6.34 -20.14 -18.48
N LEU A 23 -5.32 -20.47 -17.68
CA LEU A 23 -5.44 -21.47 -16.61
C LEU A 23 -6.24 -20.96 -15.41
N VAL A 24 -6.19 -19.66 -15.15
CA VAL A 24 -6.85 -19.05 -13.98
C VAL A 24 -7.69 -17.86 -14.39
N TRP A 25 -8.94 -17.83 -13.90
CA TRP A 25 -9.84 -16.69 -14.05
C TRP A 25 -10.10 -16.02 -12.70
N VAL A 26 -9.73 -14.74 -12.58
CA VAL A 26 -10.00 -13.92 -11.39
C VAL A 26 -11.38 -13.28 -11.48
N ASP A 27 -12.22 -13.50 -10.49
CA ASP A 27 -13.55 -12.87 -10.45
C ASP A 27 -13.43 -11.37 -10.17
N TYR A 28 -14.27 -10.56 -10.81
CA TYR A 28 -14.29 -9.10 -10.62
C TYR A 28 -14.57 -8.66 -9.16
N ARG A 29 -15.03 -9.57 -8.30
CA ARG A 29 -15.24 -9.36 -6.85
C ARG A 29 -13.99 -9.66 -6.03
N GLU A 30 -13.05 -10.43 -6.57
CA GLU A 30 -11.78 -10.73 -5.91
C GLU A 30 -10.84 -9.54 -6.04
N SER A 31 -10.23 -9.15 -4.93
CA SER A 31 -9.34 -7.99 -4.84
C SER A 31 -8.46 -8.08 -3.59
N PHE A 32 -7.45 -7.22 -3.51
CA PHE A 32 -6.61 -7.07 -2.32
C PHE A 32 -7.22 -6.23 -1.19
N ASP A 33 -8.50 -5.81 -1.27
CA ASP A 33 -9.15 -4.97 -0.24
C ASP A 33 -9.10 -5.62 1.17
N GLU A 34 -9.14 -6.95 1.20
CA GLU A 34 -9.11 -7.76 2.42
C GLU A 34 -7.69 -8.15 2.87
N SER A 35 -6.69 -7.92 2.00
CA SER A 35 -5.31 -8.41 2.13
C SER A 35 -4.33 -7.26 2.38
N ARG A 36 -4.77 -6.22 3.12
CA ARG A 36 -3.95 -5.03 3.42
C ARG A 36 -2.68 -5.35 4.21
N ASP A 37 -2.67 -6.40 5.03
CA ASP A 37 -1.47 -6.84 5.75
C ASP A 37 -0.39 -7.35 4.79
N LEU A 38 -0.76 -8.10 3.76
CA LEU A 38 0.16 -8.55 2.71
C LEU A 38 0.78 -7.36 1.98
N LEU A 39 -0.05 -6.38 1.59
CA LEU A 39 0.42 -5.15 0.94
C LEU A 39 1.31 -4.31 1.86
N GLN A 40 1.01 -4.28 3.17
CA GLN A 40 1.84 -3.59 4.16
C GLN A 40 3.19 -4.29 4.34
N GLN A 41 3.25 -5.62 4.28
CA GLN A 41 4.49 -6.38 4.29
C GLN A 41 5.34 -6.09 3.04
N CYS A 42 4.72 -5.99 1.88
CA CYS A 42 5.40 -5.60 0.63
C CYS A 42 6.04 -4.20 0.76
N LEU A 43 5.35 -3.23 1.39
CA LEU A 43 5.91 -1.90 1.69
C LEU A 43 7.09 -1.96 2.67
N GLU A 44 7.03 -2.82 3.68
CA GLU A 44 8.07 -2.95 4.71
C GLU A 44 9.34 -3.64 4.17
N LYS A 45 9.15 -4.70 3.38
CA LYS A 45 10.25 -5.43 2.72
C LYS A 45 10.76 -4.73 1.46
N GLN A 46 9.99 -3.79 0.93
CA GLN A 46 10.26 -3.10 -0.33
C GLN A 46 10.39 -4.10 -1.49
N GLY A 47 9.34 -4.88 -1.74
CA GLY A 47 9.30 -5.82 -2.87
C GLY A 47 7.97 -6.55 -3.03
N CYS A 48 7.77 -7.14 -4.21
CA CYS A 48 6.55 -7.87 -4.59
C CYS A 48 6.58 -9.39 -4.34
N GLU A 49 7.70 -9.97 -3.91
CA GLU A 49 7.88 -11.44 -3.82
C GLU A 49 6.80 -12.13 -2.98
N ASP A 50 6.48 -11.60 -1.80
CA ASP A 50 5.42 -12.15 -0.95
C ASP A 50 4.04 -12.07 -1.62
N LEU A 51 3.79 -11.01 -2.39
CA LEU A 51 2.53 -10.82 -3.10
C LEU A 51 2.35 -11.91 -4.16
N TRP A 52 3.39 -12.14 -4.97
CA TRP A 52 3.38 -13.15 -6.03
C TRP A 52 3.20 -14.55 -5.46
N SER A 53 4.03 -14.92 -4.47
CA SER A 53 3.93 -16.22 -3.81
C SER A 53 2.55 -16.45 -3.20
N LYS A 54 1.92 -15.42 -2.61
CA LYS A 54 0.59 -15.58 -2.02
C LYS A 54 -0.53 -15.69 -3.06
N VAL A 55 -0.39 -15.05 -4.22
CA VAL A 55 -1.35 -15.17 -5.31
C VAL A 55 -1.23 -16.53 -5.99
N GLU A 56 -0.01 -17.04 -6.18
CA GLU A 56 0.23 -18.42 -6.63
C GLU A 56 -0.45 -19.43 -5.68
N ASP A 57 -0.23 -19.31 -4.37
CA ASP A 57 -0.90 -20.15 -3.36
C ASP A 57 -2.44 -20.11 -3.46
N TRP A 58 -3.04 -18.96 -3.80
CA TRP A 58 -4.49 -18.81 -3.84
C TRP A 58 -5.13 -19.51 -5.04
N TYR A 59 -4.39 -19.61 -6.14
CA TYR A 59 -4.91 -20.12 -7.41
C TYR A 59 -4.30 -21.46 -7.83
N GLU A 60 -3.37 -22.03 -7.04
CA GLU A 60 -2.74 -23.35 -7.27
C GLU A 60 -3.78 -24.44 -7.60
N ASP A 61 -4.83 -24.57 -6.79
CA ASP A 61 -5.90 -25.56 -7.02
C ASP A 61 -6.66 -25.33 -8.34
N ALA A 62 -6.86 -24.07 -8.72
CA ALA A 62 -7.59 -23.71 -9.94
C ALA A 62 -6.72 -23.96 -11.18
N GLU A 63 -5.45 -23.59 -11.11
CA GLU A 63 -4.46 -23.85 -12.16
C GLU A 63 -4.30 -25.36 -12.40
N GLU A 64 -4.17 -26.14 -11.33
CA GLU A 64 -4.06 -27.61 -11.44
C GLU A 64 -5.33 -28.21 -12.02
N GLN A 65 -6.52 -27.75 -11.62
CA GLN A 65 -7.78 -28.22 -12.21
C GLN A 65 -7.86 -27.93 -13.71
N ALA A 66 -7.54 -26.70 -14.13
CA ALA A 66 -7.55 -26.32 -15.55
C ALA A 66 -6.53 -27.14 -16.35
N THR A 67 -5.34 -27.34 -15.80
CA THR A 67 -4.29 -28.17 -16.43
C THR A 67 -4.75 -29.61 -16.63
N GLN A 68 -5.39 -30.20 -15.60
CA GLN A 68 -5.94 -31.56 -15.68
C GLN A 68 -7.09 -31.68 -16.68
N GLU A 69 -7.92 -30.65 -16.83
CA GLU A 69 -8.97 -30.61 -17.85
C GLU A 69 -8.38 -30.55 -19.26
N ILE A 70 -7.37 -29.70 -19.49
CA ILE A 70 -6.67 -29.62 -20.78
C ILE A 70 -6.02 -30.96 -21.12
N ILE A 71 -5.34 -31.61 -20.18
CA ILE A 71 -4.72 -32.93 -20.40
C ILE A 71 -5.76 -33.96 -20.85
N LYS A 72 -6.91 -34.04 -20.16
CA LYS A 72 -8.00 -34.96 -20.54
C LYS A 72 -8.59 -34.65 -21.91
N GLU A 73 -8.69 -33.37 -22.27
CA GLU A 73 -9.14 -32.96 -23.60
C GLU A 73 -8.13 -33.38 -24.67
N LEU A 74 -6.82 -33.26 -24.41
CA LEU A 74 -5.77 -33.71 -25.31
C LEU A 74 -5.75 -35.23 -25.48
N GLU A 75 -5.91 -36.00 -24.39
CA GLU A 75 -6.06 -37.46 -24.42
C GLU A 75 -7.26 -37.86 -25.28
N SER A 76 -8.42 -37.25 -25.01
CA SER A 76 -9.65 -37.50 -25.77
C SER A 76 -9.46 -37.13 -27.25
N HIS A 77 -8.75 -36.04 -27.55
CA HIS A 77 -8.48 -35.62 -28.92
C HIS A 77 -7.59 -36.62 -29.67
N CYS A 78 -6.63 -37.25 -28.98
CA CYS A 78 -5.78 -38.30 -29.55
C CYS A 78 -6.60 -39.56 -29.88
N ILE A 79 -7.50 -39.99 -28.99
CA ILE A 79 -8.32 -41.18 -29.18
C ILE A 79 -9.40 -40.94 -30.26
N ASP A 80 -10.17 -39.86 -30.13
CA ASP A 80 -11.37 -39.65 -30.94
C ASP A 80 -11.10 -39.12 -32.35
N PHE A 81 -10.05 -38.30 -32.53
CA PHE A 81 -9.77 -37.63 -33.82
C PHE A 81 -8.53 -38.15 -34.54
N HIS A 82 -7.71 -38.96 -33.86
CA HIS A 82 -6.46 -39.49 -34.41
C HIS A 82 -6.32 -41.01 -34.33
N ASP A 83 -7.35 -41.72 -33.86
CA ASP A 83 -7.46 -43.18 -33.85
C ASP A 83 -6.28 -43.88 -33.15
N PHE A 84 -5.72 -43.25 -32.10
CA PHE A 84 -4.73 -43.89 -31.23
C PHE A 84 -5.41 -44.87 -30.27
N GLU A 85 -4.69 -45.94 -29.90
CA GLU A 85 -5.16 -46.92 -28.90
C GLU A 85 -5.11 -46.30 -27.49
N GLU A 86 -6.15 -46.51 -26.69
CA GLU A 86 -6.28 -45.94 -25.34
C GLU A 86 -5.07 -46.27 -24.45
N GLU A 87 -4.62 -47.54 -24.46
CA GLU A 87 -3.43 -47.98 -23.70
C GLU A 87 -2.13 -47.29 -24.17
N GLU A 88 -2.02 -46.93 -25.46
CA GLU A 88 -0.84 -46.22 -26.00
C GLU A 88 -0.84 -44.75 -25.59
N VAL A 89 -2.03 -44.12 -25.55
CA VAL A 89 -2.22 -42.74 -25.11
C VAL A 89 -1.97 -42.61 -23.61
N GLU A 90 -2.62 -43.43 -22.79
CA GLU A 90 -2.45 -43.41 -21.33
C GLU A 90 -0.98 -43.61 -20.94
N ALA A 91 -0.29 -44.60 -21.51
CA ALA A 91 1.12 -44.86 -21.21
C ALA A 91 2.03 -43.68 -21.60
N PHE A 92 1.74 -43.01 -22.72
CA PHE A 92 2.53 -41.86 -23.17
C PHE A 92 2.30 -40.64 -22.27
N PHE A 93 1.05 -40.32 -21.93
CA PHE A 93 0.74 -39.20 -21.05
C PHE A 93 1.26 -39.42 -19.62
N GLU A 94 1.27 -40.65 -19.12
CA GLU A 94 1.94 -40.98 -17.85
C GLU A 94 3.47 -40.83 -17.93
N GLU A 95 4.10 -41.19 -19.05
CA GLU A 95 5.56 -41.07 -19.25
C GLU A 95 5.99 -39.60 -19.41
N HIS A 96 5.17 -38.77 -20.05
CA HIS A 96 5.46 -37.38 -20.39
C HIS A 96 4.64 -36.35 -19.59
N ASP A 97 4.02 -36.73 -18.46
CA ASP A 97 3.12 -35.86 -17.67
C ASP A 97 3.79 -34.51 -17.30
N ASP A 98 5.02 -34.55 -16.78
CA ASP A 98 5.76 -33.34 -16.42
C ASP A 98 6.02 -32.43 -17.65
N GLU A 99 6.44 -33.02 -18.78
CA GLU A 99 6.76 -32.27 -20.01
C GLU A 99 5.50 -31.62 -20.61
N ILE A 100 4.36 -32.32 -20.59
CA ILE A 100 3.08 -31.82 -21.09
C ILE A 100 2.56 -30.68 -20.19
N ARG A 101 2.66 -30.83 -18.87
CA ARG A 101 2.27 -29.78 -17.91
C ARG A 101 3.12 -28.53 -18.04
N ASP A 102 4.43 -28.69 -18.20
CA ASP A 102 5.35 -27.57 -18.39
C ASP A 102 5.01 -26.81 -19.68
N GLU A 103 4.74 -27.51 -20.78
CA GLU A 103 4.31 -26.88 -22.05
C GLU A 103 2.98 -26.12 -21.91
N ILE A 104 2.00 -26.66 -21.17
CA ILE A 104 0.74 -25.96 -20.89
C ILE A 104 0.99 -24.67 -20.10
N ARG A 105 1.84 -24.72 -19.06
CA ARG A 105 2.19 -23.56 -18.23
C ARG A 105 3.00 -22.51 -18.99
N GLU A 106 3.89 -22.91 -19.90
CA GLU A 106 4.61 -21.97 -20.76
C GLU A 106 3.68 -21.19 -21.69
N ARG A 107 2.51 -21.77 -21.99
CA ARG A 107 1.44 -21.14 -22.80
C ARG A 107 0.39 -20.42 -21.95
N ASP A 108 0.55 -20.34 -20.62
CA ASP A 108 -0.39 -19.64 -19.74
C ASP A 108 -0.35 -18.12 -19.97
N ASP A 109 -1.53 -17.53 -20.20
CA ASP A 109 -1.70 -16.08 -20.34
C ASP A 109 -2.49 -15.44 -19.20
N SER A 110 -2.72 -16.19 -18.11
CA SER A 110 -3.37 -15.70 -16.91
C SER A 110 -2.62 -14.52 -16.28
N THR A 111 -3.36 -13.48 -15.88
CA THR A 111 -2.78 -12.26 -15.28
C THR A 111 -3.30 -11.99 -13.87
N THR A 112 -3.34 -13.03 -13.04
CA THR A 112 -3.99 -13.05 -11.71
C THR A 112 -3.69 -11.83 -10.85
N VAL A 113 -2.42 -11.49 -10.66
CA VAL A 113 -1.98 -10.32 -9.87
C VAL A 113 -2.50 -9.02 -10.47
N ASN A 114 -2.41 -8.84 -11.79
CA ASN A 114 -2.86 -7.62 -12.46
C ASN A 114 -4.38 -7.47 -12.39
N ASP A 115 -5.11 -8.57 -12.50
CA ASP A 115 -6.58 -8.58 -12.41
C ASP A 115 -7.05 -8.25 -10.99
N LEU A 116 -6.42 -8.83 -9.96
CA LEU A 116 -6.67 -8.46 -8.57
C LEU A 116 -6.36 -6.98 -8.30
N ILE A 117 -5.24 -6.45 -8.81
CA ILE A 117 -4.88 -5.02 -8.69
C ILE A 117 -5.95 -4.14 -9.33
N LYS A 118 -6.43 -4.52 -10.52
CA LYS A 118 -7.46 -3.78 -11.26
C LYS A 118 -8.80 -3.75 -10.52
N ASN A 119 -9.11 -4.82 -9.78
CA ASN A 119 -10.33 -4.92 -8.98
C ASN A 119 -10.21 -4.23 -7.61
N THR A 120 -8.98 -3.95 -7.14
CA THR A 120 -8.72 -3.22 -5.89
C THR A 120 -9.00 -1.73 -6.02
N ARG A 121 -9.69 -1.17 -5.03
CA ARG A 121 -9.97 0.27 -4.96
C ARG A 121 -8.73 1.03 -4.49
N ASP A 122 -8.76 2.35 -4.68
CA ASP A 122 -7.73 3.20 -4.07
C ASP A 122 -7.70 2.99 -2.54
N ILE A 123 -6.51 2.82 -2.01
CA ILE A 123 -6.28 2.38 -0.64
C ILE A 123 -6.05 3.60 0.24
N PRO A 124 -6.79 3.74 1.36
CA PRO A 124 -6.49 4.71 2.39
C PRO A 124 -5.08 4.55 2.96
N VAL A 125 -4.32 5.64 2.99
CA VAL A 125 -2.95 5.66 3.51
C VAL A 125 -2.73 6.78 4.51
N ARG A 126 -1.73 6.57 5.35
CA ARG A 126 -1.23 7.55 6.32
C ARG A 126 0.28 7.69 6.19
N VAL A 127 0.75 8.94 6.11
CA VAL A 127 2.16 9.29 6.13
C VAL A 127 2.48 9.90 7.48
N GLU A 128 3.24 9.19 8.31
CA GLU A 128 3.46 9.53 9.71
C GLU A 128 4.87 10.13 9.90
N MET A 129 4.93 11.26 10.59
CA MET A 129 6.20 11.90 10.95
C MET A 129 6.85 11.21 12.15
N LEU A 130 8.09 10.77 11.96
CA LEU A 130 8.95 10.22 12.99
C LEU A 130 10.00 11.26 13.41
N SER A 131 10.33 11.27 14.70
CA SER A 131 11.32 12.17 15.30
C SER A 131 12.14 11.38 16.33
N ASN A 132 13.32 11.92 16.68
CA ASN A 132 14.12 11.47 17.82
C ASN A 132 13.53 11.84 19.18
N TYR A 133 12.51 12.70 19.19
CA TYR A 133 11.73 13.02 20.38
C TYR A 133 10.48 12.15 20.39
N ASP A 134 10.00 11.83 21.60
CA ASP A 134 8.73 11.14 21.78
C ASP A 134 7.58 11.88 21.08
N CYS A 135 6.49 11.17 20.77
CA CYS A 135 5.28 11.72 20.18
C CYS A 135 4.72 12.95 20.93
N ILE A 136 3.88 13.75 20.26
CA ILE A 136 3.20 14.85 20.94
C ILE A 136 2.06 14.34 21.82
N ASN A 137 2.00 14.84 23.06
CA ASN A 137 0.89 14.50 23.95
C ASN A 137 -0.38 15.28 23.61
N SER A 138 -1.48 14.97 24.29
CA SER A 138 -2.69 15.80 24.23
C SER A 138 -2.38 17.24 24.63
N CYS A 139 -3.10 18.21 24.06
CA CYS A 139 -2.89 19.61 24.43
C CYS A 139 -3.11 19.85 25.92
N TRP A 140 -3.99 19.09 26.57
CA TRP A 140 -4.16 19.15 28.02
C TRP A 140 -2.87 18.83 28.77
N LEU A 141 -2.15 17.77 28.39
CA LEU A 141 -0.91 17.38 29.05
C LEU A 141 0.24 18.34 28.69
N GLU A 142 0.39 18.68 27.42
CA GLU A 142 1.39 19.64 26.95
C GLU A 142 1.23 21.01 27.60
N SER A 143 -0.02 21.47 27.84
CA SER A 143 -0.29 22.78 28.43
C SER A 143 0.16 22.90 29.90
N GLN A 144 0.24 21.79 30.64
CA GLN A 144 0.73 21.76 32.02
C GLN A 144 2.25 21.95 32.06
N GLY A 145 2.96 21.25 31.18
CA GLY A 145 4.41 21.35 31.02
C GLY A 145 4.88 22.55 30.19
N GLY A 146 3.95 23.15 29.44
CA GLY A 146 4.12 24.24 28.49
C GLY A 146 4.86 23.85 27.20
N PHE A 147 4.38 24.37 26.06
CA PHE A 147 4.95 24.03 24.76
C PHE A 147 6.37 24.56 24.59
N ARG A 148 7.28 23.70 24.13
CA ARG A 148 8.68 24.06 23.83
C ARG A 148 8.99 23.79 22.36
N TYR A 149 9.63 24.73 21.68
CA TYR A 149 10.03 24.57 20.27
C TYR A 149 11.37 23.84 20.09
N LYS A 150 12.35 24.07 20.95
CA LYS A 150 13.65 23.41 20.83
C LYS A 150 13.61 22.03 21.47
N GLU A 151 14.29 21.09 20.83
CA GLU A 151 14.52 19.74 21.36
C GLU A 151 13.20 19.06 21.77
N SER A 152 12.24 19.05 20.85
CA SER A 152 10.91 18.49 21.07
C SER A 152 10.25 18.08 19.75
N TYR A 153 9.33 17.11 19.84
CA TYR A 153 8.50 16.71 18.71
C TYR A 153 7.60 17.85 18.22
N PHE A 154 7.08 18.66 19.14
CA PHE A 154 6.32 19.87 18.80
C PHE A 154 7.13 20.83 17.91
N GLY A 155 8.43 20.98 18.18
CA GLY A 155 9.36 21.75 17.37
C GLY A 155 9.54 21.18 15.96
N ASP A 156 9.72 19.88 15.88
CA ASP A 156 9.86 19.15 14.63
C ASP A 156 8.59 19.23 13.79
N MET A 157 7.41 19.15 14.41
CA MET A 157 6.12 19.33 13.76
C MET A 157 5.98 20.75 13.17
N ILE A 158 6.35 21.80 13.92
CA ILE A 158 6.40 23.19 13.43
C ILE A 158 7.33 23.30 12.22
N ASP A 159 8.48 22.62 12.26
CA ASP A 159 9.46 22.64 11.18
C ASP A 159 8.97 21.89 9.94
N THR A 160 8.31 20.75 10.13
CA THR A 160 7.65 19.94 9.09
C THR A 160 6.57 20.73 8.38
N LEU A 161 5.63 21.31 9.12
CA LEU A 161 4.53 22.12 8.59
C LEU A 161 4.98 23.50 8.07
N ARG A 162 6.29 23.78 8.14
CA ARG A 162 6.93 25.04 7.72
C ARG A 162 6.32 26.27 8.41
N LEU A 163 5.78 26.11 9.61
CA LEU A 163 5.26 27.21 10.41
C LEU A 163 6.41 28.10 10.90
N ASN A 164 6.13 29.39 11.10
CA ASN A 164 7.07 30.30 11.75
C ASN A 164 6.94 30.15 13.28
N PRO A 165 7.97 29.68 14.00
CA PRO A 165 7.87 29.41 15.44
C PRO A 165 7.44 30.65 16.24
N ALA A 166 7.90 31.85 15.87
CA ALA A 166 7.51 33.08 16.58
C ALA A 166 6.00 33.38 16.45
N LYS A 167 5.39 33.06 15.31
CA LYS A 167 3.94 33.21 15.09
C LYS A 167 3.15 32.12 15.80
N VAL A 168 3.65 30.89 15.82
CA VAL A 168 3.05 29.81 16.63
C VAL A 168 3.06 30.18 18.11
N LYS A 169 4.19 30.68 18.63
CA LYS A 169 4.29 31.17 20.01
C LYS A 169 3.21 32.21 20.30
N LYS A 170 3.07 33.20 19.42
CA LYS A 170 2.06 34.25 19.55
C LYS A 170 0.65 33.65 19.62
N ALA A 171 0.28 32.79 18.67
CA ALA A 171 -1.03 32.16 18.62
C ALA A 171 -1.37 31.35 19.88
N LEU A 172 -0.40 30.58 20.40
CA LEU A 172 -0.56 29.83 21.66
C LEU A 172 -0.73 30.76 22.87
N THR A 173 0.10 31.80 22.98
CA THR A 173 0.02 32.73 24.12
C THR A 173 -1.27 33.55 24.12
N GLU A 174 -1.80 33.90 22.94
CA GLU A 174 -3.08 34.60 22.80
C GLU A 174 -4.26 33.74 23.27
N LYS A 175 -4.14 32.41 23.15
CA LYS A 175 -5.08 31.42 23.69
C LYS A 175 -4.84 31.08 25.17
N GLY A 176 -3.84 31.68 25.81
CA GLY A 176 -3.54 31.48 27.24
C GLY A 176 -2.64 30.28 27.54
N TYR A 177 -2.04 29.64 26.53
CA TYR A 177 -1.13 28.51 26.75
C TYR A 177 0.26 28.96 27.21
N THR A 178 0.82 28.20 28.15
CA THR A 178 2.19 28.37 28.60
C THR A 178 3.16 27.88 27.53
N VAL A 179 4.20 28.67 27.26
CA VAL A 179 5.25 28.36 26.28
C VAL A 179 6.62 28.60 26.90
N TYR A 180 7.58 27.71 26.66
CA TYR A 180 8.92 27.78 27.25
C TYR A 180 10.03 27.87 26.22
N GLY A 181 11.10 28.58 26.61
CA GLY A 181 12.30 28.70 25.79
C GLY A 181 12.15 29.63 24.58
N ARG A 182 13.06 29.46 23.62
CA ARG A 182 13.20 30.36 22.47
C ARG A 182 12.46 29.82 21.26
N PHE A 183 11.55 30.65 20.73
CA PHE A 183 10.88 30.46 19.45
C PHE A 183 11.46 31.45 18.45
N PRO A 184 12.41 31.03 17.59
CA PRO A 184 13.06 31.94 16.65
C PRO A 184 12.07 32.44 15.59
N ASN A 185 12.20 33.70 15.20
CA ASN A 185 11.43 34.24 14.09
C ASN A 185 12.04 33.83 12.75
N LYS A 186 11.44 32.85 12.09
CA LYS A 186 11.89 32.32 10.79
C LYS A 186 11.12 32.97 9.64
N LYS A 187 11.33 34.28 9.42
CA LYS A 187 10.58 35.08 8.42
C LYS A 187 10.57 34.50 7.00
N TYR A 188 11.62 33.77 6.60
CA TYR A 188 11.71 33.14 5.28
C TYR A 188 10.64 32.05 5.02
N ARG A 189 9.93 31.62 6.07
CA ARG A 189 8.79 30.69 6.00
C ARG A 189 7.44 31.37 5.89
N ASP A 190 7.36 32.68 6.15
CA ASP A 190 6.10 33.41 6.09
C ASP A 190 5.53 33.34 4.66
N GLY A 191 4.27 32.90 4.53
CA GLY A 191 3.60 32.67 3.24
C GLY A 191 3.93 31.31 2.60
N LYS A 192 4.68 30.44 3.28
CA LYS A 192 5.06 29.08 2.81
C LYS A 192 4.62 28.00 3.81
N GLU A 193 3.77 28.35 4.76
CA GLU A 193 3.18 27.43 5.72
C GLU A 193 2.32 26.40 5.00
N GLN A 194 2.42 25.13 5.39
CA GLN A 194 1.58 24.08 4.82
C GLN A 194 0.12 24.21 5.26
N VAL A 195 -0.12 24.70 6.49
CA VAL A 195 -1.44 24.81 7.12
C VAL A 195 -1.64 26.21 7.69
N SER A 196 -2.85 26.54 8.15
CA SER A 196 -3.07 27.79 8.89
C SER A 196 -2.63 27.68 10.35
N TYR A 197 -2.24 28.80 10.96
CA TYR A 197 -1.92 28.84 12.39
C TYR A 197 -3.16 28.54 13.25
N GLU A 198 -4.35 28.88 12.74
CA GLU A 198 -5.62 28.63 13.43
C GLU A 198 -5.95 27.14 13.43
N ASP A 199 -5.91 26.49 12.27
CA ASP A 199 -6.15 25.05 12.15
C ASP A 199 -5.12 24.28 12.97
N PHE A 200 -3.85 24.68 12.93
CA PHE A 200 -2.81 24.07 13.76
C PHE A 200 -3.12 24.15 15.26
N CYS A 201 -3.53 25.32 15.77
CA CYS A 201 -3.89 25.44 17.19
C CYS A 201 -5.16 24.66 17.54
N ARG A 202 -6.16 24.65 16.64
CA ARG A 202 -7.40 23.90 16.83
C ARG A 202 -7.15 22.40 16.84
N GLU A 203 -6.25 21.92 15.99
CA GLU A 203 -5.86 20.52 15.91
C GLU A 203 -5.19 20.05 17.21
N LEU A 204 -4.31 20.87 17.78
CA LEU A 204 -3.73 20.61 19.11
C LEU A 204 -4.84 20.53 20.17
N GLU A 205 -5.74 21.51 20.21
CA GLU A 205 -6.85 21.58 21.16
C GLU A 205 -7.76 20.34 21.10
N ASN A 206 -8.00 19.83 19.88
CA ASN A 206 -8.83 18.66 19.63
C ASN A 206 -8.10 17.33 19.90
N SER A 207 -6.78 17.35 20.13
CA SER A 207 -6.00 16.15 20.39
C SER A 207 -6.36 15.54 21.75
N CYS A 208 -7.16 14.48 21.73
CA CYS A 208 -7.67 13.82 22.93
C CYS A 208 -6.79 12.65 23.42
N CYS A 209 -5.95 12.09 22.53
CA CYS A 209 -5.08 10.96 22.86
C CYS A 209 -3.73 11.43 23.40
N GLY A 210 -3.12 10.63 24.27
CA GLY A 210 -1.90 10.97 25.00
C GLY A 210 -0.61 10.89 24.21
N ALA A 211 -0.59 10.25 23.03
CA ALA A 211 0.64 10.01 22.28
C ALA A 211 0.35 9.98 20.78
N ASN A 212 0.63 11.07 20.09
CA ASN A 212 0.21 11.27 18.70
C ASN A 212 1.39 11.60 17.79
N LEU A 213 1.28 11.15 16.54
CA LEU A 213 2.16 11.56 15.46
C LEU A 213 1.44 12.56 14.57
N LEU A 214 2.20 13.48 13.98
CA LEU A 214 1.73 14.26 12.83
C LEU A 214 1.53 13.28 11.66
N THR A 215 0.30 13.20 11.19
CA THR A 215 -0.13 12.23 10.18
C THR A 215 -0.81 12.96 9.04
N TYR A 216 -0.30 12.75 7.83
CA TYR A 216 -0.96 13.17 6.60
C TYR A 216 -1.80 12.01 6.06
N ILE A 217 -2.97 12.30 5.51
CA ILE A 217 -3.85 11.28 4.95
C ILE A 217 -4.06 11.45 3.44
N GLY A 218 -4.37 10.33 2.78
CA GLY A 218 -4.50 10.27 1.34
C GLY A 218 -5.05 8.94 0.86
N LEU A 219 -5.34 8.86 -0.43
CA LEU A 219 -5.62 7.61 -1.13
C LEU A 219 -4.45 7.26 -2.04
N VAL A 220 -4.03 6.00 -2.12
CA VAL A 220 -3.00 5.56 -3.08
C VAL A 220 -3.58 4.50 -4.01
N ASN A 221 -3.19 4.53 -5.28
CA ASN A 221 -3.56 3.49 -6.20
C ASN A 221 -2.60 2.30 -6.07
N LEU A 222 -3.15 1.08 -5.98
CA LEU A 222 -2.33 -0.12 -5.81
C LEU A 222 -1.44 -0.38 -7.03
N ARG A 223 -1.90 -0.03 -8.23
CA ARG A 223 -1.09 -0.16 -9.45
C ARG A 223 0.19 0.65 -9.35
N ASP A 224 0.10 1.89 -8.86
CA ASP A 224 1.27 2.73 -8.68
C ASP A 224 2.27 2.07 -7.72
N LEU A 225 1.79 1.55 -6.58
CA LEU A 225 2.63 0.85 -5.59
C LEU A 225 3.33 -0.37 -6.19
N TYR A 226 2.58 -1.18 -6.95
CA TYR A 226 3.08 -2.38 -7.60
C TYR A 226 4.11 -2.07 -8.69
N ASP A 227 3.83 -1.08 -9.56
CA ASP A 227 4.76 -0.64 -10.61
C ASP A 227 6.05 -0.03 -10.02
N ALA A 228 5.98 0.48 -8.78
CA ALA A 228 7.13 0.93 -8.02
C ALA A 228 7.88 -0.19 -7.27
N ASP A 229 7.47 -1.46 -7.40
CA ASP A 229 7.98 -2.61 -6.62
C ASP A 229 7.95 -2.34 -5.11
N PHE A 230 6.94 -1.59 -4.65
CA PHE A 230 6.77 -1.08 -3.28
C PHE A 230 7.98 -0.28 -2.75
N LYS A 231 8.93 0.11 -3.62
CA LYS A 231 10.12 0.91 -3.32
C LYS A 231 9.80 2.39 -3.52
N ILE A 232 9.36 3.05 -2.46
CA ILE A 232 8.89 4.44 -2.53
C ILE A 232 9.92 5.40 -1.97
N LYS A 233 10.30 6.38 -2.80
CA LYS A 233 11.25 7.42 -2.43
C LYS A 233 10.59 8.64 -1.81
N GLU A 234 9.49 9.08 -2.42
CA GLU A 234 8.78 10.31 -2.07
C GLU A 234 7.29 10.14 -2.32
N VAL A 235 6.48 10.74 -1.45
CA VAL A 235 5.03 10.85 -1.58
C VAL A 235 4.68 12.33 -1.78
N ILE A 236 3.80 12.62 -2.72
CA ILE A 236 3.31 13.95 -3.03
C ILE A 236 1.83 14.00 -2.68
N ILE A 237 1.51 14.76 -1.64
CA ILE A 237 0.15 14.93 -1.15
C ILE A 237 -0.41 16.24 -1.74
N PRO A 238 -1.51 16.19 -2.49
CA PRO A 238 -2.01 17.35 -3.21
C PRO A 238 -2.61 18.39 -2.26
N LYS A 239 -2.58 19.64 -2.68
CA LYS A 239 -3.32 20.73 -2.04
C LYS A 239 -4.79 20.37 -1.81
N GLY A 240 -5.28 20.72 -0.62
CA GLY A 240 -6.66 20.47 -0.19
C GLY A 240 -6.89 19.12 0.49
N ASN A 241 -5.90 18.22 0.51
CA ASN A 241 -5.91 17.12 1.48
C ASN A 241 -5.63 17.66 2.89
N THR A 242 -5.78 16.81 3.90
CA THR A 242 -5.59 17.20 5.30
C THR A 242 -4.46 16.43 5.99
N CYS A 243 -4.00 17.00 7.09
CA CYS A 243 -3.15 16.33 8.06
C CYS A 243 -3.62 16.66 9.48
N GLY A 244 -3.14 15.91 10.46
CA GLY A 244 -3.58 16.02 11.84
C GLY A 244 -2.71 15.24 12.79
N LEU A 245 -3.23 14.97 13.98
CA LEU A 245 -2.58 14.16 15.00
C LEU A 245 -3.32 12.84 15.12
N PHE A 246 -2.58 11.74 15.05
CA PHE A 246 -3.15 10.41 15.21
C PHE A 246 -2.20 9.48 15.96
N SER A 247 -2.78 8.60 16.76
CA SER A 247 -2.10 7.55 17.50
C SER A 247 -2.51 6.19 16.95
N SER A 248 -1.64 5.56 16.16
CA SER A 248 -1.87 4.17 15.74
C SER A 248 -1.78 3.20 16.91
N MET A 249 -1.03 3.54 17.97
CA MET A 249 -0.83 2.67 19.12
C MET A 249 -2.03 2.65 20.07
N TYR A 250 -2.64 3.82 20.34
CA TYR A 250 -3.71 3.93 21.33
C TYR A 250 -5.10 4.09 20.71
N GLY A 251 -5.18 4.39 19.41
CA GLY A 251 -6.44 4.65 18.72
C GLY A 251 -7.04 5.98 19.16
N GLY A 252 -6.76 7.04 18.40
CA GLY A 252 -7.31 8.37 18.68
C GLY A 252 -6.36 9.47 18.27
N GLY A 253 -6.71 10.71 18.57
CA GLY A 253 -5.90 11.86 18.17
C GLY A 253 -6.75 13.12 18.11
N SER A 254 -6.64 13.86 17.02
CA SER A 254 -7.43 15.04 16.71
C SER A 254 -8.37 14.78 15.53
N LEU A 255 -9.02 15.81 14.98
CA LEU A 255 -10.01 15.64 13.91
C LEU A 255 -9.41 15.44 12.51
N ILE A 256 -8.11 15.67 12.34
CA ILE A 256 -7.38 15.61 11.06
C ILE A 256 -7.93 16.62 10.06
N GLU A 257 -8.11 17.86 10.51
CA GLU A 257 -8.76 18.93 9.76
C GLU A 257 -7.79 20.03 9.28
N MET A 258 -6.47 19.88 9.47
CA MET A 258 -5.53 20.87 8.96
C MET A 258 -5.41 20.74 7.44
N GLU A 259 -6.13 21.60 6.70
CA GLU A 259 -6.09 21.63 5.24
C GLU A 259 -4.74 22.12 4.70
N LEU A 260 -4.19 21.35 3.75
CA LEU A 260 -2.93 21.66 3.08
C LEU A 260 -3.12 22.76 2.04
N LYS A 261 -2.41 23.88 2.22
CA LYS A 261 -2.47 25.08 1.37
C LYS A 261 -1.70 24.96 0.05
N SER A 262 -0.82 23.98 -0.05
CA SER A 262 0.00 23.67 -1.22
C SER A 262 0.29 22.18 -1.26
N ASP A 263 0.73 21.68 -2.42
CA ASP A 263 1.22 20.31 -2.52
C ASP A 263 2.41 20.10 -1.56
N VAL A 264 2.41 18.96 -0.87
CA VAL A 264 3.42 18.60 0.12
C VAL A 264 4.20 17.41 -0.40
N ARG A 265 5.52 17.57 -0.52
CA ARG A 265 6.45 16.51 -0.93
C ARG A 265 7.15 15.96 0.30
N ILE A 266 6.95 14.67 0.57
CA ILE A 266 7.47 13.97 1.74
C ILE A 266 8.40 12.86 1.28
N ARG A 267 9.68 12.98 1.62
CA ARG A 267 10.67 11.95 1.33
C ARG A 267 10.65 10.85 2.38
N LEU A 268 10.60 9.60 1.91
CA LEU A 268 10.64 8.39 2.72
C LEU A 268 12.05 7.77 2.76
N ASP A 269 12.83 7.94 1.68
CA ASP A 269 14.19 7.38 1.53
C ASP A 269 15.27 8.08 2.38
N LYS A 270 14.92 9.14 3.10
CA LYS A 270 15.82 9.89 3.96
C LYS A 270 15.29 9.88 5.39
N ALA A 271 15.81 8.96 6.20
CA ALA A 271 16.06 9.31 7.59
C ALA A 271 17.00 10.52 7.56
N ARG A 272 16.53 11.69 8.03
CA ARG A 272 17.44 12.80 8.27
C ARG A 272 18.49 12.31 9.29
N LYS A 273 19.71 12.84 9.21
CA LYS A 273 20.67 12.67 10.32
C LYS A 273 19.89 13.00 11.58
N ASP A 274 19.91 12.09 12.55
CA ASP A 274 19.20 12.20 13.84
C ASP A 274 17.76 11.65 13.85
N GLY A 275 17.49 10.49 13.23
CA GLY A 275 16.27 9.66 13.43
C GLY A 275 14.91 10.28 13.10
N TYR A 276 14.91 11.52 12.60
CA TYR A 276 13.77 12.17 12.01
C TYR A 276 13.49 11.57 10.63
N GLY A 277 12.23 11.24 10.34
CA GLY A 277 11.86 10.62 9.08
C GLY A 277 10.35 10.57 8.86
N PHE A 278 9.95 9.85 7.84
CA PHE A 278 8.55 9.58 7.56
C PHE A 278 8.39 8.11 7.19
N ARG A 279 7.24 7.55 7.54
CA ARG A 279 6.83 6.22 7.06
C ARG A 279 5.46 6.30 6.41
N LEU A 280 5.30 5.57 5.32
CA LEU A 280 4.00 5.33 4.70
C LEU A 280 3.40 4.06 5.31
N ARG A 281 2.14 4.13 5.70
CA ARG A 281 1.35 2.99 6.20
C ARG A 281 0.02 2.94 5.47
N LEU A 282 -0.47 1.73 5.21
CA LEU A 282 -1.85 1.51 4.80
C LEU A 282 -2.75 1.65 6.03
N ASP A 283 -3.91 2.29 5.88
CA ASP A 283 -4.89 2.31 6.97
C ASP A 283 -5.67 0.99 6.96
N ASN A 284 -5.22 0.06 7.80
CA ASN A 284 -5.79 -1.30 7.86
C ASN A 284 -6.72 -1.48 9.07
N GLU A 285 -8.01 -1.62 8.82
CA GLU A 285 -9.04 -1.89 9.84
C GLU A 285 -8.92 -3.27 10.49
N ARG A 286 -8.24 -4.22 9.82
CA ARG A 286 -8.08 -5.61 10.28
C ARG A 286 -6.78 -5.85 11.04
N SER A 287 -5.93 -4.84 11.15
CA SER A 287 -4.64 -4.99 11.84
C SER A 287 -4.85 -5.24 13.33
N GLU A 288 -4.19 -6.27 13.86
CA GLU A 288 -4.21 -6.60 15.30
C GLU A 288 -3.31 -5.68 16.15
N TYR A 289 -2.34 -5.01 15.53
CA TYR A 289 -1.27 -4.29 16.23
C TYR A 289 -1.36 -2.77 16.15
N ASP A 290 -1.97 -2.26 15.07
CA ASP A 290 -2.14 -0.84 14.80
C ASP A 290 -3.63 -0.51 14.67
N CYS A 291 -4.06 0.56 15.33
CA CYS A 291 -5.37 1.17 15.12
C CYS A 291 -5.43 1.86 13.74
N SER A 292 -6.57 1.70 13.06
CA SER A 292 -6.91 2.40 11.81
C SER A 292 -7.71 3.66 12.09
N ILE A 293 -7.45 4.74 11.33
CA ILE A 293 -8.25 5.97 11.37
C ILE A 293 -9.70 5.65 11.00
N LYS A 294 -9.90 4.86 9.94
CA LYS A 294 -11.22 4.47 9.46
C LYS A 294 -12.05 3.78 10.53
N HIS A 295 -11.45 2.81 11.21
CA HIS A 295 -12.10 2.09 12.31
C HIS A 295 -12.33 2.98 13.54
N VAL A 296 -11.29 3.71 13.99
CA VAL A 296 -11.34 4.50 15.23
C VAL A 296 -12.31 5.68 15.11
N TYR A 297 -12.36 6.34 13.95
CA TYR A 297 -13.26 7.50 13.73
C TYR A 297 -14.58 7.12 13.07
N GLY A 298 -14.76 5.87 12.64
CA GLY A 298 -15.98 5.44 11.95
C GLY A 298 -16.22 6.17 10.63
N VAL A 299 -15.14 6.48 9.92
CA VAL A 299 -15.18 7.24 8.65
C VAL A 299 -15.12 6.31 7.44
N CYS A 300 -15.32 6.85 6.23
CA CYS A 300 -15.16 6.11 4.98
C CYS A 300 -13.99 6.65 4.15
N ASP A 301 -13.65 5.99 3.04
CA ASP A 301 -12.46 6.30 2.24
C ASP A 301 -12.44 7.75 1.73
N SER A 302 -13.61 8.38 1.53
CA SER A 302 -13.69 9.80 1.13
C SER A 302 -13.10 10.77 2.16
N PHE A 303 -12.98 10.37 3.44
CA PHE A 303 -12.32 11.14 4.49
C PHE A 303 -10.83 11.33 4.20
N PHE A 304 -10.19 10.38 3.53
CA PHE A 304 -8.77 10.44 3.19
C PHE A 304 -8.46 11.42 2.05
N GLY A 305 -9.49 12.05 1.48
CA GLY A 305 -9.34 13.12 0.51
C GLY A 305 -8.96 12.59 -0.87
N LYS A 306 -8.00 13.25 -1.51
CA LYS A 306 -7.60 12.95 -2.90
C LYS A 306 -6.47 11.93 -2.95
N GLN A 307 -6.30 11.35 -4.14
CA GLN A 307 -5.19 10.47 -4.46
C GLN A 307 -3.84 11.19 -4.29
N VAL A 308 -2.89 10.51 -3.64
CA VAL A 308 -1.50 10.93 -3.51
C VAL A 308 -0.67 10.33 -4.62
N SER A 309 0.33 11.06 -5.10
CA SER A 309 1.27 10.53 -6.08
C SER A 309 2.49 9.96 -5.37
N ILE A 310 3.02 8.84 -5.88
CA ILE A 310 4.26 8.26 -5.40
C ILE A 310 5.39 8.46 -6.41
N VAL A 311 6.61 8.58 -5.90
CA VAL A 311 7.83 8.60 -6.69
C VAL A 311 8.64 7.35 -6.33
N PRO A 312 8.89 6.44 -7.28
CA PRO A 312 9.69 5.24 -7.04
C PRO A 312 11.13 5.56 -6.62
N ALA A 313 11.78 4.62 -5.94
CA ALA A 313 13.20 4.70 -5.56
C ALA A 313 14.17 4.17 -6.63
N ASN A 314 13.62 3.59 -7.70
CA ASN A 314 14.34 2.99 -8.83
C ASN A 314 15.15 4.03 -9.63
#